data_AF-A0A518I4H6-F1
#
_entry.id   AF-A0A518I4H6-F1
#
_cell.length_a   1.000
_cell.length_b   1.000
_cell.length_c   1.000
_cell.angle_alpha   90.00
_cell.angle_beta   90.00
_cell.angle_gamma   90.00
#
_symmetry.space_group_name_H-M   'P 1'
#
loop_
_entity.id
_entity.type
_entity.pdbx_description
1 polymer ?
#
loop_
_entity_poly.entity_id
_entity_poly.type
_entity_poly.pdbx_seq_one_letter_code
_entity_poly.pdbx_strand_id
1 'polypeptide(L)'
;MNQLDKLVLDTLHARRCKRQGCFVTNEAGIELLKCDQSALPVIESILCEVVEPELKNLTDQQAIDLAKQLKVDVEYVSIIPFHSLDYVLGAYFVIGIKSAQEARIYQFLNQCGDRLLAKALATSPVFLTKMESGYNFGVAPTQSLAAFIEQHCSSDSERIRKAATRALRFLDMPTEK
;
A
#
# COMPACT_ATOMS: atom_id res chain seq x y z
N MET A 1 -19.28 -14.23 4.62
CA MET A 1 -18.10 -13.60 4.00
C MET A 1 -18.34 -13.59 2.50
N ASN A 2 -18.47 -12.39 1.92
CA ASN A 2 -18.72 -12.26 0.48
C ASN A 2 -17.44 -12.64 -0.30
N GLN A 3 -17.55 -12.84 -1.63
CA GLN A 3 -16.41 -13.27 -2.46
C GLN A 3 -15.25 -12.25 -2.44
N LEU A 4 -15.56 -10.97 -2.28
CA LEU A 4 -14.59 -9.88 -2.30
C LEU A 4 -13.83 -9.77 -0.98
N ASP A 5 -14.50 -9.96 0.16
CA ASP A 5 -13.86 -10.08 1.48
C ASP A 5 -12.80 -11.19 1.45
N LYS A 6 -13.18 -12.34 0.88
CA LYS A 6 -12.28 -13.48 0.73
C LYS A 6 -11.09 -13.12 -0.15
N LEU A 7 -11.32 -12.44 -1.26
CA LEU A 7 -10.26 -12.02 -2.18
C LEU A 7 -9.27 -11.06 -1.51
N VAL A 8 -9.77 -10.07 -0.76
CA VAL A 8 -8.92 -9.10 -0.04
C VAL A 8 -8.13 -9.81 1.07
N LEU A 9 -8.74 -10.71 1.83
CA LEU A 9 -8.03 -11.49 2.87
C LEU A 9 -7.02 -12.48 2.27
N ASP A 10 -7.36 -13.14 1.17
CA ASP A 10 -6.44 -14.04 0.46
C ASP A 10 -5.25 -13.26 -0.12
N THR A 11 -5.49 -12.02 -0.57
CA THR A 11 -4.43 -11.08 -0.95
C THR A 11 -3.57 -10.72 0.24
N LEU A 12 -4.16 -10.23 1.33
CA LEU A 12 -3.47 -9.74 2.52
C LEU A 12 -2.53 -10.79 3.14
N HIS A 13 -3.00 -12.03 3.21
CA HIS A 13 -2.25 -13.17 3.78
C HIS A 13 -1.49 -13.99 2.73
N ALA A 14 -1.44 -13.55 1.48
CA ALA A 14 -0.71 -14.21 0.41
C ALA A 14 -1.09 -15.71 0.22
N ARG A 15 -2.37 -16.06 0.43
CA ARG A 15 -2.85 -17.45 0.44
C ARG A 15 -2.86 -18.10 -0.95
N ARG A 16 -2.85 -17.28 -2.00
CA ARG A 16 -2.84 -17.70 -3.41
C ARG A 16 -1.55 -17.22 -4.08
N CYS A 17 -0.42 -17.77 -3.66
CA CYS A 17 0.88 -17.47 -4.26
C CYS A 17 1.28 -18.50 -5.31
N LYS A 18 1.73 -18.02 -6.48
CA LYS A 18 2.40 -18.84 -7.47
C LYS A 18 3.88 -18.50 -7.51
N ARG A 19 4.72 -19.53 -7.46
CA ARG A 19 6.17 -19.39 -7.61
C ARG A 19 6.56 -19.61 -9.06
N GLN A 20 7.30 -18.67 -9.63
CA GLN A 20 7.95 -18.80 -10.93
C GLN A 20 9.43 -18.44 -10.76
N GLY A 21 10.27 -19.45 -10.62
CA GLY A 21 11.69 -19.28 -10.29
C GLY A 21 11.87 -18.63 -8.92
N CYS A 22 12.64 -17.53 -8.86
CA CYS A 22 12.85 -16.73 -7.66
C CYS A 22 11.74 -15.70 -7.38
N PHE A 23 10.73 -15.60 -8.24
CA PHE A 23 9.63 -14.65 -8.09
C PHE A 23 8.41 -15.32 -7.46
N VAL A 24 7.82 -14.66 -6.47
CA VAL A 24 6.55 -15.03 -5.86
C VAL A 24 5.51 -13.99 -6.27
N THR A 25 4.48 -14.44 -6.98
CA THR A 25 3.36 -13.58 -7.39
C THR A 25 2.15 -13.90 -6.53
N ASN A 26 1.56 -12.87 -5.93
CA ASN A 26 0.30 -12.97 -5.22
C ASN A 26 -0.86 -12.90 -6.23
N GLU A 27 -1.36 -14.05 -6.67
CA GLU A 27 -2.40 -14.13 -7.71
C GLU A 27 -3.71 -13.47 -7.26
N ALA A 28 -4.04 -13.57 -5.96
CA ALA A 28 -5.20 -12.88 -5.39
C ALA A 28 -5.03 -11.35 -5.50
N GLY A 29 -3.83 -10.83 -5.25
CA GLY A 29 -3.53 -9.41 -5.42
C GLY A 29 -3.67 -8.94 -6.88
N ILE A 30 -3.23 -9.75 -7.84
CA ILE A 30 -3.40 -9.47 -9.27
C ILE A 30 -4.88 -9.51 -9.69
N GLU A 31 -5.68 -10.40 -9.10
CA GLU A 31 -7.13 -10.42 -9.31
C GLU A 31 -7.80 -9.20 -8.68
N LEU A 32 -7.42 -8.81 -7.46
CA LEU A 32 -7.96 -7.64 -6.76
C LEU A 32 -7.69 -6.34 -7.54
N LEU A 33 -6.50 -6.19 -8.14
CA LEU A 33 -6.15 -5.05 -9.00
C LEU A 33 -7.08 -4.87 -10.21
N LYS A 34 -7.79 -5.93 -10.63
CA LYS A 34 -8.71 -5.89 -11.78
C LYS A 34 -10.14 -5.55 -11.38
N CYS A 35 -10.45 -5.50 -10.08
CA CYS A 35 -11.77 -5.13 -9.58
C CYS A 35 -12.12 -3.68 -9.93
N ASP A 36 -13.40 -3.35 -9.80
CA ASP A 36 -13.92 -1.99 -9.94
C ASP A 36 -14.08 -1.30 -8.58
N GLN A 37 -14.66 -0.10 -8.59
CA GLN A 37 -14.89 0.71 -7.39
C GLN A 37 -15.71 0.01 -6.29
N SER A 38 -16.46 -1.06 -6.58
CA SER A 38 -17.20 -1.82 -5.56
C SER A 38 -16.29 -2.50 -4.54
N ALA A 39 -15.00 -2.67 -4.86
CA ALA A 39 -13.99 -3.21 -3.93
C ALA A 39 -13.49 -2.21 -2.88
N LEU A 40 -13.61 -0.91 -3.12
CA LEU A 40 -13.08 0.12 -2.22
C LEU A 40 -13.65 0.01 -0.79
N PRO A 41 -14.99 -0.08 -0.58
CA PRO A 41 -15.55 -0.21 0.77
C PRO A 41 -15.11 -1.49 1.49
N VAL A 42 -14.90 -2.59 0.76
CA VAL A 42 -14.46 -3.86 1.34
C VAL A 42 -12.99 -3.80 1.77
N ILE A 43 -12.14 -3.18 0.94
CA ILE A 43 -10.75 -2.91 1.29
C ILE A 43 -10.68 -2.03 2.54
N GLU A 44 -11.41 -0.92 2.57
CA GLU A 44 -11.49 -0.01 3.72
C GLU A 44 -11.92 -0.73 5.00
N SER A 45 -12.98 -1.54 4.92
CA SER A 45 -13.47 -2.35 6.05
C SER A 45 -12.38 -3.27 6.60
N ILE A 46 -11.67 -4.02 5.75
CA ILE A 46 -10.61 -4.93 6.18
C ILE A 46 -9.40 -4.18 6.72
N LEU A 47 -9.04 -3.04 6.12
CA LEU A 47 -7.98 -2.19 6.61
C LEU A 47 -8.29 -1.67 8.02
N CYS A 48 -9.54 -1.25 8.28
CA CYS A 48 -9.96 -0.76 9.60
C CYS A 48 -10.16 -1.86 10.65
N GLU A 49 -10.77 -2.98 10.28
CA GLU A 49 -11.21 -4.01 11.23
C GLU A 49 -10.14 -5.07 11.50
N VAL A 50 -9.23 -5.30 10.54
CA VAL A 50 -8.21 -6.35 10.63
C VAL A 50 -6.81 -5.76 10.67
N VAL A 51 -6.48 -4.84 9.76
CA VAL A 51 -5.09 -4.37 9.62
C VAL A 51 -4.70 -3.37 10.70
N GLU A 52 -5.50 -2.32 10.88
CA GLU A 52 -5.24 -1.25 11.85
C GLU A 52 -5.05 -1.75 13.28
N PRO A 53 -5.90 -2.63 13.84
CA PRO A 53 -5.73 -3.13 15.21
C PRO A 53 -4.41 -3.86 15.39
N GLU A 54 -4.04 -4.72 14.44
CA GLU A 54 -2.77 -5.45 14.46
C GLU A 54 -1.57 -4.50 14.37
N LEU A 55 -1.63 -3.48 13.50
CA LEU A 55 -0.57 -2.48 13.39
C LEU A 55 -0.42 -1.62 14.66
N LYS A 56 -1.52 -1.30 15.35
CA LYS A 56 -1.50 -0.54 16.61
C LYS A 56 -0.86 -1.30 17.75
N ASN A 57 -0.96 -2.63 17.74
CA ASN A 57 -0.31 -3.49 18.73
C ASN A 57 1.21 -3.61 18.52
N LEU A 58 1.74 -3.12 17.38
CA LEU A 58 3.17 -3.16 17.08
C LEU A 58 3.92 -2.01 17.75
N THR A 59 4.94 -2.37 18.53
CA THR A 59 5.88 -1.44 19.15
C THR A 59 7.18 -1.38 18.35
N ASP A 60 7.86 -0.23 18.37
CA ASP A 60 9.17 -0.12 17.72
C ASP A 60 10.22 -1.01 18.41
N GLN A 61 10.03 -1.35 19.69
CA GLN A 61 10.88 -2.30 20.41
C GLN A 61 10.85 -3.69 19.79
N GLN A 62 9.69 -4.18 19.33
CA GLN A 62 9.60 -5.47 18.64
C GLN A 62 10.46 -5.51 17.36
N ALA A 63 10.51 -4.40 16.61
CA ALA A 63 11.35 -4.32 15.42
C ALA A 63 12.84 -4.29 15.78
N ILE A 64 13.21 -3.55 16.84
CA ILE A 64 14.58 -3.49 17.35
C ILE A 64 15.06 -4.87 17.84
N ASP A 65 14.21 -5.60 18.57
CA ASP A 65 14.54 -6.91 19.11
C ASP A 65 14.72 -7.94 17.99
N LEU A 66 13.83 -7.92 16.99
CA LEU A 66 13.96 -8.79 15.82
C LEU A 66 15.21 -8.46 14.99
N ALA A 67 15.56 -7.17 14.82
CA ALA A 67 16.78 -6.73 14.14
C ALA A 67 18.05 -7.23 14.84
N LYS A 68 18.09 -7.12 16.18
CA LYS A 68 19.19 -7.66 16.99
C LYS A 68 19.32 -9.18 16.84
N GLN A 69 18.19 -9.89 16.86
CA GLN A 69 18.17 -11.34 16.69
C GLN A 69 18.70 -11.76 15.31
N LEU A 70 18.31 -11.05 14.25
CA LEU A 70 18.70 -11.32 12.87
C LEU A 70 20.08 -10.76 12.51
N LYS A 71 20.69 -9.92 13.36
CA LYS A 71 21.95 -9.22 13.12
C LYS A 71 21.92 -8.37 11.85
N VAL A 72 20.81 -7.66 11.63
CA VAL A 72 20.61 -6.71 10.54
C VAL A 72 20.19 -5.35 11.11
N ASP A 73 20.30 -4.28 10.33
CA ASP A 73 19.79 -2.98 10.77
C ASP A 73 18.25 -3.01 10.84
N VAL A 74 17.69 -2.25 11.78
CA VAL A 74 16.24 -2.20 12.05
C VAL A 74 15.43 -1.77 10.82
N GLU A 75 16.04 -1.01 9.91
CA GLU A 75 15.41 -0.59 8.66
C GLU A 75 15.14 -1.73 7.67
N TYR A 76 15.83 -2.87 7.81
CA TYR A 76 15.64 -4.06 6.96
C TYR A 76 14.66 -5.06 7.54
N VAL A 77 14.08 -4.78 8.71
CA VAL A 77 13.16 -5.69 9.41
C VAL A 77 11.72 -5.20 9.26
N SER A 78 10.83 -6.14 8.93
CA SER A 78 9.38 -5.91 8.99
C SER A 78 8.76 -6.83 10.03
N ILE A 79 8.13 -6.23 11.04
CA ILE A 79 7.30 -6.94 12.04
C ILE A 79 5.81 -6.94 11.66
N ILE A 80 5.46 -6.43 10.47
CA ILE A 80 4.07 -6.36 10.03
C ILE A 80 3.60 -7.79 9.68
N PRO A 81 2.51 -8.29 10.29
CA PRO A 81 2.04 -9.67 10.10
C PRO A 81 1.38 -9.92 8.73
N PHE A 82 1.22 -8.86 7.92
CA PHE A 82 0.57 -8.90 6.61
C PHE A 82 1.59 -8.79 5.48
N HIS A 83 2.16 -9.93 5.08
CA HIS A 83 3.21 -10.02 4.06
C HIS A 83 2.84 -9.39 2.70
N SER A 84 1.56 -9.25 2.40
CA SER A 84 1.07 -8.70 1.13
C SER A 84 0.15 -7.49 1.31
N LEU A 85 0.28 -6.76 2.41
CA LEU A 85 -0.42 -5.48 2.60
C LEU A 85 -0.16 -4.50 1.44
N ASP A 86 1.06 -4.51 0.88
CA ASP A 86 1.40 -3.71 -0.30
C ASP A 86 0.48 -4.00 -1.50
N TYR A 87 0.07 -5.25 -1.73
CA TYR A 87 -0.86 -5.57 -2.83
C TYR A 87 -2.27 -5.02 -2.57
N VAL A 88 -2.73 -5.04 -1.32
CA VAL A 88 -4.04 -4.47 -0.96
C VAL A 88 -4.04 -2.95 -1.14
N LEU A 89 -3.00 -2.27 -0.63
CA LEU A 89 -2.84 -0.83 -0.75
C LEU A 89 -2.61 -0.39 -2.21
N GLY A 90 -1.79 -1.13 -2.95
CA GLY A 90 -1.57 -0.91 -4.37
C GLY A 90 -2.86 -1.03 -5.17
N ALA A 91 -3.65 -2.08 -4.92
CA ALA A 91 -4.96 -2.25 -5.53
C ALA A 91 -5.91 -1.10 -5.16
N TYR A 92 -5.90 -0.65 -3.90
CA TYR A 92 -6.70 0.48 -3.45
C TYR A 92 -6.41 1.74 -4.28
N PHE A 93 -5.15 2.14 -4.43
CA PHE A 93 -4.77 3.28 -5.28
C PHE A 93 -5.17 3.08 -6.75
N VAL A 94 -4.84 1.94 -7.34
CA VAL A 94 -5.11 1.65 -8.76
C VAL A 94 -6.61 1.70 -9.05
N ILE A 95 -7.43 1.07 -8.22
CA ILE A 95 -8.89 1.05 -8.38
C ILE A 95 -9.47 2.45 -8.23
N GLY A 96 -9.04 3.20 -7.22
CA GLY A 96 -9.61 4.53 -6.98
C GLY A 96 -9.24 5.53 -8.05
N ILE A 97 -7.97 5.56 -8.49
CA ILE A 97 -7.56 6.46 -9.59
C ILE A 97 -8.30 6.07 -10.88
N LYS A 98 -8.36 4.77 -11.21
CA LYS A 98 -9.09 4.28 -12.39
C LYS A 98 -10.58 4.64 -12.37
N SER A 99 -11.16 4.79 -11.17
CA SER A 99 -12.59 5.04 -10.98
C SER A 99 -12.91 6.47 -10.55
N ALA A 100 -11.95 7.39 -10.60
CA ALA A 100 -12.08 8.78 -10.15
C ALA A 100 -12.57 8.94 -8.68
N GLN A 101 -12.08 8.08 -7.78
CA GLN A 101 -12.44 8.03 -6.35
C GLN A 101 -11.28 8.49 -5.44
N GLU A 102 -10.32 9.26 -5.95
CA GLU A 102 -9.13 9.68 -5.20
C GLU A 102 -9.48 10.43 -3.91
N ALA A 103 -10.49 11.32 -3.94
CA ALA A 103 -10.92 12.07 -2.77
C ALA A 103 -11.36 11.15 -1.61
N ARG A 104 -12.08 10.06 -1.91
CA ARG A 104 -12.49 9.04 -0.94
C ARG A 104 -11.28 8.34 -0.35
N ILE A 105 -10.34 7.93 -1.21
CA ILE A 105 -9.10 7.26 -0.80
C ILE A 105 -8.32 8.13 0.17
N TYR A 106 -8.09 9.40 -0.18
CA TYR A 106 -7.30 10.30 0.64
C TYR A 106 -8.00 10.62 1.96
N GLN A 107 -9.33 10.80 1.94
CA GLN A 107 -10.10 10.99 3.17
C GLN A 107 -9.97 9.79 4.11
N PHE A 108 -10.09 8.57 3.59
CA PHE A 108 -9.92 7.35 4.38
C PHE A 108 -8.51 7.22 4.95
N LEU A 109 -7.48 7.39 4.11
CA LEU A 109 -6.09 7.26 4.53
C LEU A 109 -5.69 8.29 5.58
N ASN A 110 -6.23 9.50 5.52
CA ASN A 110 -6.04 10.53 6.54
C ASN A 110 -6.65 10.19 7.91
N GLN A 111 -7.58 9.23 7.97
CA GLN A 111 -8.18 8.75 9.21
C GLN A 111 -7.45 7.52 9.78
N CYS A 112 -6.54 6.93 9.00
CA CYS A 112 -5.75 5.78 9.42
C CYS A 112 -4.64 6.18 10.39
N GLY A 113 -4.12 5.21 11.13
CA GLY A 113 -2.96 5.41 11.99
C GLY A 113 -1.66 5.57 11.18
N ASP A 114 -0.65 6.17 11.82
CA ASP A 114 0.65 6.49 11.20
C ASP A 114 1.29 5.33 10.44
N ARG A 115 1.17 4.09 10.95
CA ARG A 115 1.79 2.92 10.32
C ARG A 115 1.10 2.59 9.00
N LEU A 116 -0.23 2.59 8.95
CA LEU A 116 -0.97 2.25 7.74
C LEU A 116 -0.83 3.37 6.70
N LEU A 117 -0.98 4.63 7.11
CA LEU A 117 -0.80 5.78 6.21
C LEU A 117 0.62 5.81 5.63
N ALA A 118 1.66 5.66 6.46
CA ALA A 118 3.04 5.61 5.96
C ALA A 118 3.26 4.43 5.01
N LYS A 119 2.67 3.26 5.29
CA LYS A 119 2.75 2.10 4.39
C LYS A 119 2.08 2.41 3.06
N ALA A 120 0.87 2.97 3.06
CA ALA A 120 0.15 3.37 1.85
C ALA A 120 0.96 4.36 0.99
N LEU A 121 1.51 5.40 1.61
CA LEU A 121 2.36 6.37 0.93
C LEU A 121 3.58 5.68 0.29
N ALA A 122 4.27 4.81 1.03
CA ALA A 122 5.45 4.10 0.52
C ALA A 122 5.12 3.11 -0.61
N THR A 123 3.92 2.52 -0.61
CA THR A 123 3.47 1.56 -1.62
C THR A 123 3.09 2.24 -2.94
N SER A 124 2.51 3.45 -2.90
CA SER A 124 1.88 4.06 -4.08
C SER A 124 2.79 4.17 -5.32
N PRO A 125 4.08 4.57 -5.24
CA PRO A 125 4.91 4.72 -6.42
C PRO A 125 5.16 3.38 -7.10
N VAL A 126 5.28 2.28 -6.35
CA VAL A 126 5.57 0.93 -6.89
C VAL A 126 4.48 0.45 -7.85
N PHE A 127 3.22 0.74 -7.53
CA PHE A 127 2.06 0.33 -8.33
C PHE A 127 1.73 1.30 -9.47
N LEU A 128 2.30 2.51 -9.44
CA LEU A 128 2.07 3.58 -10.42
C LEU A 128 3.37 3.96 -11.16
N THR A 129 4.40 3.11 -11.08
CA THR A 129 5.69 3.29 -11.76
C THR A 129 5.50 3.19 -13.27
N LYS A 130 6.25 3.98 -14.04
CA LYS A 130 6.29 3.86 -15.51
C LYS A 130 7.27 2.78 -15.93
N MET A 131 6.78 1.79 -16.67
CA MET A 131 7.56 0.72 -17.31
C MET A 131 7.74 1.03 -18.81
N GLU A 132 8.60 0.28 -19.50
CA GLU A 132 8.83 0.42 -20.95
C GLU A 132 7.52 0.33 -21.77
N SER A 133 6.58 -0.51 -21.33
CA SER A 133 5.28 -0.74 -21.98
C SER A 133 4.17 0.23 -21.54
N GLY A 134 4.47 1.19 -20.67
CA GLY A 134 3.50 2.10 -20.07
C GLY A 134 3.47 1.99 -18.55
N TYR A 135 2.46 2.55 -17.91
CA TYR A 135 2.35 2.50 -16.45
C TYR A 135 2.07 1.09 -15.94
N ASN A 136 2.66 0.76 -14.79
CA ASN A 136 2.36 -0.47 -14.07
C ASN A 136 0.84 -0.53 -13.81
N PHE A 137 0.22 -1.66 -14.14
CA PHE A 137 -1.24 -1.85 -14.10
C PHE A 137 -2.08 -0.86 -14.93
N GLY A 138 -1.47 -0.13 -15.88
CA GLY A 138 -2.15 0.73 -16.84
C GLY A 138 -2.72 2.03 -16.26
N VAL A 139 -2.34 2.41 -15.03
CA VAL A 139 -2.83 3.61 -14.36
C VAL A 139 -1.68 4.55 -14.06
N ALA A 140 -1.75 5.77 -14.58
CA ALA A 140 -0.79 6.81 -14.29
C ALA A 140 -1.08 7.48 -12.94
N PRO A 141 -0.06 7.93 -12.20
CA PRO A 141 -0.27 8.77 -11.03
C PRO A 141 -0.85 10.12 -11.44
N THR A 142 -1.71 10.68 -10.59
CA THR A 142 -2.40 11.95 -10.82
C THR A 142 -1.75 13.09 -10.05
N GLN A 143 -1.98 14.33 -10.49
CA GLN A 143 -1.54 15.50 -9.73
C GLN A 143 -2.17 15.54 -8.32
N SER A 144 -3.40 15.04 -8.17
CA SER A 144 -4.07 14.93 -6.86
C SER A 144 -3.33 13.98 -5.92
N LEU A 145 -2.78 12.87 -6.43
CA LEU A 145 -1.94 11.96 -5.65
C LEU A 145 -0.63 12.62 -5.25
N ALA A 146 0.04 13.31 -6.18
CA ALA A 146 1.28 14.02 -5.88
C ALA A 146 1.07 15.07 -4.78
N ALA A 147 0.00 15.88 -4.89
CA ALA A 147 -0.36 16.87 -3.89
C ALA A 147 -0.70 16.23 -2.53
N PHE A 148 -1.44 15.11 -2.52
CA PHE A 148 -1.73 14.36 -1.30
C PHE A 148 -0.44 13.88 -0.62
N ILE A 149 0.50 13.30 -1.37
CA ILE A 149 1.79 12.85 -0.82
C ILE A 149 2.60 14.05 -0.31
N GLU A 150 2.64 15.15 -1.07
CA GLU A 150 3.37 16.36 -0.71
C GLU A 150 2.89 16.97 0.61
N GLN A 151 1.58 16.99 0.86
CA GLN A 151 1.01 17.44 2.14
C GLN A 151 1.57 16.67 3.34
N HIS A 152 1.95 15.41 3.15
CA HIS A 152 2.50 14.56 4.20
C HIS A 152 4.03 14.66 4.36
N CYS A 153 4.75 15.35 3.46
CA CYS A 153 6.18 15.62 3.60
C CYS A 153 6.52 16.52 4.79
N SER A 154 5.54 17.21 5.37
CA SER A 154 5.70 18.05 6.56
C SER A 154 4.97 17.52 7.79
N SER A 155 4.56 16.23 7.79
CA SER A 155 3.92 15.61 8.95
C SER A 155 4.83 15.61 10.19
N ASP A 156 4.25 15.82 11.37
CA ASP A 156 4.95 15.67 12.66
C ASP A 156 5.47 14.24 12.86
N SER A 157 4.74 13.25 12.36
CA SER A 157 5.15 11.85 12.39
C SER A 157 6.34 11.62 11.45
N GLU A 158 7.49 11.28 12.03
CA GLU A 158 8.70 10.95 11.26
C GLU A 158 8.46 9.80 10.27
N ARG A 159 7.63 8.82 10.66
CA ARG A 159 7.30 7.66 9.82
C ARG A 159 6.54 8.07 8.56
N ILE A 160 5.50 8.88 8.72
CA ILE A 160 4.72 9.44 7.59
C ILE A 160 5.62 10.30 6.72
N ARG A 161 6.36 11.23 7.34
CA ARG A 161 7.25 12.16 6.63
C ARG A 161 8.28 11.43 5.78
N LYS A 162 8.99 10.44 6.33
CA LYS A 162 9.97 9.62 5.59
C LYS A 162 9.33 8.87 4.43
N ALA A 163 8.15 8.27 4.64
CA ALA A 163 7.43 7.56 3.60
C ALA A 163 6.99 8.52 2.47
N ALA A 164 6.42 9.67 2.82
CA ALA A 164 5.98 10.69 1.87
C ALA A 164 7.14 11.25 1.03
N THR A 165 8.23 11.70 1.67
CA THR A 165 9.41 12.22 0.98
C THR A 165 10.00 11.19 0.03
N ARG A 166 10.08 9.92 0.45
CA ARG A 166 10.54 8.84 -0.42
C ARG A 166 9.57 8.63 -1.58
N ALA A 167 8.27 8.57 -1.29
CA ALA A 167 7.26 8.29 -2.30
C ALA A 167 7.26 9.35 -3.40
N LEU A 168 7.30 10.64 -3.02
CA LEU A 168 7.31 11.76 -3.96
C LEU A 168 8.52 11.70 -4.90
N ARG A 169 9.70 11.31 -4.38
CA ARG A 169 10.91 11.15 -5.19
C ARG A 169 10.79 10.06 -6.27
N PHE A 170 10.00 9.02 -6.02
CA PHE A 170 9.86 7.87 -6.90
C PHE A 170 8.54 7.87 -7.70
N LEU A 171 7.72 8.91 -7.58
CA LEU A 171 6.45 8.97 -8.29
C LEU A 171 6.65 9.42 -9.74
N ASP A 172 6.42 8.52 -10.70
CA ASP A 172 6.63 8.78 -12.14
C ASP A 172 5.48 9.58 -12.78
N MET A 173 5.45 10.88 -12.52
CA MET A 173 4.44 11.77 -13.09
C MET A 173 4.46 11.76 -14.63
N PRO A 174 3.28 11.75 -15.30
CA PRO A 174 3.20 11.95 -16.74
C PRO A 174 3.83 13.27 -17.14
N THR A 175 4.67 13.27 -18.17
CA THR A 175 5.15 14.51 -18.80
C THR A 175 3.97 15.17 -19.52
N GLU A 176 3.64 16.40 -19.16
CA GLU A 176 2.67 17.22 -19.89
C GLU A 176 3.11 17.31 -21.36
N LYS A 177 2.20 17.00 -22.28
CA LYS A 177 2.40 17.11 -23.74
C LYS A 177 1.82 18.42 -24.24
#